data_AF-A0A6B3G5C3-F1
#
_entry.id   AF-A0A6B3G5C3-F1
#
_cell.length_a   1.000
_cell.length_b   1.000
_cell.length_c   1.000
_cell.angle_alpha   90.00
_cell.angle_beta   90.00
_cell.angle_gamma   90.00
#
_symmetry.space_group_name_H-M   'P 1'
#
loop_
_entity.id
_entity.type
_entity.pdbx_description
1 polymer ?
#
loop_
_entity_poly.entity_id
_entity_poly.type
_entity_poly.pdbx_seq_one_letter_code
_entity_poly.pdbx_strand_id
1 'polypeptide(L)' 'LPGVMQHFTIPAASFDPAEELAFDGSSIRGFQAIHESDMALRADLSTARVDPFRRDKTININFFIHDP' A
#
# COMPACT_ATOMS: atom_id res chain seq x y z
N LEU A 1 -13.34 -11.70 -3.05
CA LEU A 1 -13.16 -10.68 -1.98
C LEU A 1 -13.84 -9.39 -2.41
N PRO A 2 -14.38 -8.56 -1.50
CA PRO A 2 -15.29 -7.43 -1.83
C PRO A 2 -14.67 -6.24 -2.59
N GLY A 3 -13.45 -6.35 -3.13
CA GLY A 3 -12.92 -5.38 -4.11
C GLY A 3 -12.76 -3.94 -3.60
N VAL A 4 -12.71 -3.73 -2.29
CA VAL A 4 -12.60 -2.40 -1.68
C VAL A 4 -11.13 -1.96 -1.68
N MET A 5 -10.87 -0.79 -2.25
CA MET A 5 -9.54 -0.18 -2.25
C MET A 5 -9.21 0.36 -0.85
N GLN A 6 -8.05 -0.02 -0.33
CA GLN A 6 -7.47 0.51 0.91
C GLN A 6 -6.29 1.42 0.57
N HIS A 7 -6.01 2.41 1.42
CA HIS A 7 -4.86 3.30 1.24
C HIS A 7 -4.31 3.79 2.58
N PHE A 8 -3.03 4.14 2.58
CA PHE A 8 -2.38 4.92 3.63
C PHE A 8 -1.54 6.04 2.98
N THR A 9 -0.99 6.93 3.78
CA THR A 9 -0.17 8.05 3.28
C THR A 9 1.08 8.17 4.13
N ILE A 10 2.23 8.27 3.48
CA ILE A 10 3.53 8.50 4.09
C ILE A 10 4.15 9.80 3.55
N PRO A 11 5.07 10.43 4.28
CA PRO A 11 5.87 11.52 3.74
C PRO A 11 6.63 11.07 2.48
N ALA A 12 6.67 11.91 1.44
CA ALA A 12 7.37 11.58 0.21
C ALA A 12 8.88 11.30 0.44
N ALA A 13 9.48 11.97 1.42
CA ALA A 13 10.90 11.80 1.76
C ALA A 13 11.21 10.45 2.44
N SER A 14 10.20 9.72 2.93
CA SER A 14 10.39 8.40 3.56
C SER A 14 10.05 7.24 2.61
N PHE A 15 9.74 7.52 1.34
CA PHE A 15 9.39 6.49 0.37
C PHE A 15 10.60 6.14 -0.49
N ASP A 16 11.07 4.90 -0.37
CA ASP A 16 12.00 4.31 -1.33
C ASP A 16 11.23 3.32 -2.24
N PRO A 17 11.15 3.56 -3.56
CA PRO A 17 10.44 2.68 -4.48
C PRO A 17 11.10 1.32 -4.70
N ALA A 18 12.36 1.13 -4.28
CA ALA A 18 13.06 -0.15 -4.36
C ALA A 18 12.79 -1.06 -3.17
N GLU A 19 12.28 -0.51 -2.06
CA GLU A 19 11.97 -1.26 -0.83
C GLU A 19 10.51 -1.69 -0.77
N GLU A 20 10.25 -2.74 0.01
CA GLU A 20 8.91 -3.20 0.33
C GLU A 20 8.44 -2.56 1.63
N LEU A 21 7.16 -2.20 1.69
CA LEU A 21 6.56 -1.63 2.90
C LEU A 21 5.86 -2.75 3.67
N ALA A 22 6.22 -2.91 4.94
CA ALA A 22 5.56 -3.85 5.83
C ALA A 22 4.09 -3.43 6.07
N PHE A 23 3.19 -4.41 6.05
CA PHE A 23 1.76 -4.21 6.24
C PHE A 23 1.16 -5.34 7.07
N ASP A 24 0.25 -5.00 7.98
CA ASP A 24 -0.51 -5.97 8.77
C ASP A 24 -1.75 -6.46 8.00
N GLY A 25 -1.62 -7.64 7.40
CA GLY A 25 -2.68 -8.33 6.65
C GLY A 25 -3.89 -8.74 7.49
N SER A 26 -3.75 -8.87 8.81
CA SER A 26 -4.86 -9.30 9.68
C SER A 26 -5.93 -8.23 9.84
N SER A 27 -5.55 -6.96 9.62
CA SER A 27 -6.45 -5.81 9.65
C SER A 27 -7.32 -5.69 8.39
N ILE A 28 -7.09 -6.49 7.33
CA ILE A 28 -7.94 -6.53 6.13
C ILE A 28 -8.76 -7.82 6.07
N ARG A 29 -10.09 -7.66 5.99
CA ARG A 29 -11.02 -8.77 5.80
C ARG A 29 -10.64 -9.65 4.60
N GLY A 30 -10.20 -10.85 4.89
CA GLY A 30 -9.95 -11.92 3.92
C GLY A 30 -8.55 -11.97 3.31
N PHE A 31 -7.55 -11.35 3.95
CA PHE A 31 -6.14 -11.57 3.65
C PHE A 31 -5.55 -12.69 4.50
N GLN A 32 -5.14 -12.37 5.74
CA GLN A 32 -4.37 -13.29 6.58
C GLN A 32 -4.99 -13.40 7.98
N ALA A 33 -4.85 -14.57 8.61
CA ALA A 33 -5.21 -14.74 10.02
C ALA A 33 -4.12 -14.08 10.90
N ILE A 34 -4.44 -13.79 12.17
CA ILE A 34 -3.54 -13.04 13.08
C ILE A 34 -2.13 -13.66 13.17
N HIS A 35 -2.00 -14.97 13.00
CA HIS A 35 -0.75 -15.73 13.11
C HIS A 35 0.16 -15.69 11.87
N GLU A 36 -0.30 -15.11 10.77
CA GLU A 36 0.46 -14.95 9.52
C GLU A 36 0.23 -13.52 8.97
N SER A 37 0.17 -12.54 9.88
CA SER A 37 -0.22 -11.16 9.59
C SER A 37 0.82 -10.34 8.80
N ASP A 38 2.08 -10.78 8.79
CA ASP A 38 3.17 -10.06 8.13
C ASP A 38 3.04 -10.17 6.61
N MET A 39 2.69 -9.05 5.96
CA MET A 39 2.61 -8.93 4.51
C MET A 39 3.54 -7.82 4.01
N ALA A 40 3.99 -7.95 2.76
CA ALA A 40 4.80 -6.94 2.10
C ALA A 40 3.98 -6.24 0.99
N LEU A 41 4.13 -4.92 0.91
CA LEU A 41 3.58 -4.10 -0.15
C LEU A 41 4.68 -3.68 -1.11
N ARG A 42 4.55 -4.09 -2.37
CA ARG A 42 5.46 -3.72 -3.44
C ARG A 42 4.82 -2.71 -4.38
N ALA A 43 5.50 -1.58 -4.58
CA ALA A 43 4.98 -0.49 -5.39
C ALA A 43 4.96 -0.84 -6.89
N ASP A 44 3.85 -0.53 -7.56
CA ASP A 44 3.79 -0.48 -9.02
C ASP A 44 3.87 0.98 -9.51
N LEU A 45 5.10 1.40 -9.82
CA LEU A 45 5.39 2.78 -10.24
C LEU A 45 4.69 3.18 -11.54
N SER A 46 4.27 2.22 -12.38
CA SER A 46 3.53 2.53 -13.62
C SER A 46 2.16 3.16 -13.33
N THR A 47 1.65 2.97 -12.11
CA THR A 47 0.37 3.51 -11.65
C THR A 47 0.49 4.87 -10.95
N ALA A 48 1.68 5.48 -10.91
CA ALA A 48 1.89 6.75 -10.24
C ALA A 48 1.08 7.87 -10.90
N ARG A 49 0.21 8.54 -10.13
CA ARG A 49 -0.55 9.72 -10.57
C ARG A 49 -0.67 10.75 -9.47
N VAL A 50 -0.64 12.03 -9.84
CA VAL A 50 -0.93 13.13 -8.89
C VAL A 50 -2.39 13.04 -8.48
N ASP A 51 -2.65 13.09 -7.18
CA ASP A 51 -4.00 13.10 -6.62
C ASP A 51 -4.68 14.46 -6.92
N PRO A 52 -5.78 14.49 -7.68
CA PRO A 52 -6.46 15.74 -8.04
C PRO A 52 -7.36 16.29 -6.93
N PHE A 53 -7.61 15.51 -5.87
CA PHE A 53 -8.57 15.85 -4.82
C PHE A 53 -7.88 16.35 -3.54
N ARG A 54 -6.59 16.01 -3.35
CA ARG A 54 -5.82 16.47 -2.19
C ARG A 54 -5.32 17.90 -2.39
N ARG A 55 -5.47 18.72 -1.33
CA ARG A 55 -4.94 20.09 -1.28
C ARG A 55 -3.43 20.12 -1.42
N ASP A 56 -2.74 19.26 -0.67
CA ASP A 56 -1.30 19.13 -0.72
C ASP A 56 -0.88 18.14 -1.80
N LYS A 57 0.16 18.49 -2.57
CA LYS A 57 0.65 17.67 -3.68
C LYS A 57 0.99 16.27 -3.19
N THR A 58 0.19 15.31 -3.61
CA THR A 58 0.29 13.90 -3.21
C THR A 58 0.32 13.03 -4.47
N ILE A 59 1.15 12.00 -4.48
CA ILE A 59 1.19 11.00 -5.56
C ILE A 59 0.53 9.74 -5.03
N ASN A 60 -0.46 9.23 -5.76
CA ASN A 60 -1.07 7.94 -5.51
C ASN A 60 -0.35 6.87 -6.32
N ILE A 61 0.05 5.78 -5.67
CA ILE A 61 0.70 4.61 -6.27
C ILE A 61 -0.07 3.38 -5.78
N ASN A 62 -0.34 2.44 -6.67
CA ASN A 62 -0.94 1.16 -6.30
C ASN A 62 0.16 0.16 -5.91
N PHE A 63 -0.19 -0.78 -5.03
CA PHE A 63 0.73 -1.77 -4.52
C PHE A 63 0.17 -3.17 -4.74
N PHE A 64 1.07 -4.12 -4.98
CA PHE A 64 0.78 -5.53 -4.87
C PHE A 64 1.08 -6.01 -3.46
N ILE A 65 0.26 -6.94 -2.99
CA ILE A 65 0.46 -7.62 -1.71
C ILE A 65 1.21 -8.92 -2.01
N HIS A 66 2.29 -9.14 -1.29
CA HIS A 66 3.11 -10.34 -1.36
C HIS A 66 3.22 -10.99 0.01
N ASP A 67 3.20 -12.33 0.03
CA ASP A 67 3.68 -13.10 1.18
C ASP A 67 5.22 -12.95 1.22
N PRO A 68 5.83 -12.74 2.40
CA PRO A 68 7.28 -12.59 2.55
C PRO A 68 8.09 -13.81 2.08
#